data_AF-A0A5A8F645-F1
#
_entry.id   AF-A0A5A8F645-F1
#
_cell.length_a   1.000
_cell.length_b   1.000
_cell.length_c   1.000
_cell.angle_alpha   90.00
_cell.angle_beta   90.00
_cell.angle_gamma   90.00
#
_symmetry.space_group_name_H-M   'P 1'
#
loop_
_entity.id
_entity.type
_entity.pdbx_description
1 polymer ?
#
loop_
_entity_poly.entity_id
_entity_poly.type
_entity_poly.pdbx_seq_one_letter_code
_entity_poly.pdbx_strand_id
1 'polypeptide(L)'
;MNYSLILIIAFLLIGILYIFIFILLVKLKSIEKKLIDISYEDVQIIVNDLKELLVESERVSEQIDNNLREKEALLEDLVDLIDAKINRLEAISSSVPSEKDLKSQIIALYKSGKNVSEIAKDLNISVTEVNLVLKLLYEN
;
A
#
# COMPACT_ATOMS: atom_id res chain seq x y z
N MET A 1 39.29 -71.59 -32.85
CA MET A 1 38.92 -70.17 -32.68
C MET A 1 40.18 -69.35 -32.93
N ASN A 2 40.16 -68.41 -33.87
CA ASN A 2 41.40 -67.77 -34.34
C ASN A 2 41.82 -66.64 -33.38
N TYR A 3 42.56 -66.99 -32.33
CA TYR A 3 43.05 -66.07 -31.29
C TYR A 3 43.80 -64.85 -31.85
N SER A 4 44.49 -65.02 -32.99
CA SER A 4 45.16 -63.92 -33.70
C SER A 4 44.20 -62.80 -34.16
N LEU A 5 43.02 -63.16 -34.68
CA LEU A 5 42.02 -62.17 -35.10
C LEU A 5 41.45 -61.39 -33.91
N ILE A 6 41.26 -62.07 -32.77
CA ILE A 6 40.77 -61.45 -31.54
C ILE A 6 41.79 -60.43 -31.00
N LEU A 7 43.08 -60.74 -31.04
CA LEU A 7 44.15 -59.83 -30.61
C LEU A 7 44.24 -58.58 -31.50
N ILE A 8 44.08 -58.73 -32.82
CA ILE A 8 44.08 -57.59 -33.75
C ILE A 8 42.91 -56.65 -33.47
N ILE A 9 41.71 -57.20 -33.27
CA ILE A 9 40.51 -56.41 -32.96
C ILE A 9 40.69 -55.69 -31.61
N ALA A 10 41.20 -56.37 -30.59
CA ALA A 10 41.47 -55.77 -29.29
C ALA A 10 42.47 -54.60 -29.37
N PHE A 11 43.54 -54.75 -30.15
CA PHE A 11 44.52 -53.69 -30.37
C PHE A 11 43.90 -52.46 -31.03
N LEU A 12 43.05 -52.67 -32.04
CA LEU A 12 42.35 -51.60 -32.75
C LEU A 12 41.39 -50.84 -31.82
N LEU A 13 40.67 -51.57 -30.97
CA LEU A 13 39.76 -51.01 -29.97
C LEU A 13 40.50 -50.15 -28.93
N ILE A 14 41.65 -50.62 -28.45
CA ILE A 14 42.51 -49.86 -27.53
C ILE A 14 43.03 -48.58 -28.21
N GLY A 15 43.43 -48.65 -29.48
CA GLY A 15 43.85 -47.47 -30.24
C GLY A 15 42.75 -46.41 -30.34
N ILE A 16 41.51 -46.82 -30.62
CA ILE A 16 40.35 -45.92 -30.66
C ILE A 16 40.10 -45.30 -29.28
N LEU A 17 40.21 -46.08 -28.20
CA LEU A 17 40.06 -45.59 -26.84
C LEU A 17 41.08 -44.48 -26.52
N TYR A 18 42.34 -44.67 -26.90
CA TYR A 18 43.38 -43.65 -26.71
C TYR A 18 43.09 -42.36 -27.48
N ILE A 19 42.58 -42.45 -28.71
CA ILE A 19 42.17 -41.27 -29.49
C ILE A 19 41.04 -40.53 -28.77
N PHE A 20 40.07 -41.26 -28.23
CA PHE A 20 38.94 -40.66 -27.51
C PHE A 20 39.39 -39.94 -26.23
N ILE A 21 40.31 -40.56 -25.47
CA ILE A 21 40.94 -39.95 -24.29
C ILE A 21 41.70 -38.69 -24.67
N PHE A 22 42.46 -38.72 -25.78
CA PHE A 22 43.21 -37.56 -26.26
C PHE A 22 42.28 -36.39 -26.62
N ILE A 23 41.18 -36.65 -27.32
CA ILE A 23 40.16 -35.64 -27.65
C ILE A 23 39.57 -35.03 -26.38
N LEU A 24 39.26 -35.86 -25.37
CA LEU A 24 38.74 -35.38 -24.09
C LEU A 24 39.76 -34.50 -23.35
N LEU A 25 41.04 -34.87 -23.35
CA LEU A 25 42.10 -34.05 -22.73
C LEU A 25 42.26 -32.68 -23.40
N VAL A 26 42.18 -32.63 -24.74
CA VAL A 26 42.22 -31.35 -25.48
C VAL A 26 41.00 -30.49 -25.14
N LYS A 27 39.80 -31.09 -25.11
CA LYS A 27 38.58 -30.37 -24.72
C LYS A 27 38.65 -29.88 -23.27
N LEU A 28 39.17 -30.68 -22.35
CA LEU A 28 39.31 -30.31 -20.95
C LEU A 28 40.25 -29.10 -20.79
N LYS A 29 41.41 -29.12 -21.44
CA LYS A 29 42.33 -27.96 -21.45
C LYS A 29 41.72 -26.72 -22.10
N SER A 30 40.88 -26.89 -23.12
CA SER A 30 40.18 -25.77 -23.75
C SER A 30 39.14 -25.14 -22.81
N ILE A 31 38.44 -25.95 -22.02
CA ILE A 31 37.47 -25.49 -21.02
C ILE A 31 38.18 -24.79 -19.87
N GLU A 32 39.27 -25.35 -19.35
CA GLU A 32 40.07 -24.74 -18.28
C GLU A 32 40.55 -23.33 -18.67
N LYS A 33 41.04 -23.14 -19.91
CA LYS A 33 41.39 -21.82 -20.42
C LYS A 33 40.20 -20.85 -20.46
N LYS A 34 39.02 -21.33 -20.86
CA LYS A 34 37.80 -20.49 -20.91
C LYS A 34 37.26 -20.11 -19.53
N LEU A 35 37.49 -20.91 -18.49
CA LEU A 35 37.08 -20.57 -17.11
C LEU A 35 38.05 -19.62 -16.42
N ILE A 36 39.34 -19.65 -16.78
CA ILE A 36 40.37 -18.77 -16.21
C ILE A 36 40.32 -17.37 -16.85
N ASP A 37 39.77 -17.24 -18.06
CA ASP A 37 39.55 -15.97 -18.76
C ASP A 37 38.22 -15.27 -18.39
N ILE A 38 37.61 -15.55 -17.22
CA ILE A 38 36.72 -14.54 -16.62
C ILE A 38 37.63 -13.37 -16.28
N SER A 39 37.72 -12.44 -17.22
CA SER A 39 38.71 -11.39 -17.22
C SER A 39 38.48 -10.52 -15.99
N TYR A 40 39.58 -10.13 -15.33
CA TYR A 40 39.53 -9.12 -14.27
C TYR A 40 38.77 -7.86 -14.72
N GLU A 41 38.80 -7.57 -16.02
CA GLU A 41 38.07 -6.49 -16.66
C GLU A 41 36.54 -6.66 -16.59
N ASP A 42 36.01 -7.86 -16.81
CA ASP A 42 34.56 -8.14 -16.71
C ASP A 42 34.07 -7.98 -15.27
N VAL A 43 34.88 -8.42 -14.30
CA VAL A 43 34.58 -8.26 -12.87
C VAL A 43 34.61 -6.78 -12.50
N GLN A 44 35.54 -5.99 -13.03
CA GLN A 44 35.61 -4.55 -12.79
C GLN A 44 34.41 -3.81 -13.38
N ILE A 45 33.93 -4.19 -14.56
CA ILE A 45 32.71 -3.62 -15.16
C ILE A 45 31.51 -3.86 -14.24
N ILE A 46 31.30 -5.10 -13.81
CA ILE A 46 30.20 -5.45 -12.89
C ILE A 46 30.33 -4.68 -11.57
N VAL A 47 31.54 -4.56 -11.02
CA VAL A 47 31.77 -3.80 -9.77
C VAL A 47 31.46 -2.31 -9.96
N ASN A 48 31.76 -1.73 -11.11
CA ASN A 48 31.43 -0.34 -11.41
C ASN A 48 29.92 -0.14 -11.55
N ASP A 49 29.23 -1.03 -12.25
CA ASP A 49 27.77 -1.00 -12.37
C ASP A 49 27.10 -1.14 -11.00
N LEU A 50 27.61 -2.04 -10.14
CA LEU A 50 27.13 -2.19 -8.77
C LEU A 50 27.37 -0.96 -7.90
N LYS A 51 28.49 -0.25 -8.09
CA LYS A 51 28.75 1.02 -7.39
C LYS A 51 27.76 2.10 -7.83
N GLU A 52 27.51 2.21 -9.13
CA GLU A 52 26.53 3.16 -9.66
C GLU A 52 25.13 2.86 -9.12
N LEU A 53 24.71 1.59 -9.13
CA LEU A 53 23.46 1.14 -8.52
C LEU A 53 23.38 1.44 -7.02
N LEU A 54 24.48 1.28 -6.28
CA LEU A 54 24.53 1.59 -4.86
C LEU A 54 24.30 3.09 -4.61
N VAL A 55 24.96 3.95 -5.38
CA VAL A 55 24.80 5.41 -5.29
C VAL A 55 23.38 5.83 -5.65
N GLU A 56 22.83 5.24 -6.72
CA GLU A 56 21.45 5.53 -7.12
C GLU A 56 20.44 5.03 -6.07
N SER A 57 20.70 3.87 -5.45
CA SER A 57 19.87 3.36 -4.35
C SER A 57 19.89 4.28 -3.13
N GLU A 58 21.05 4.84 -2.78
CA GLU A 58 21.18 5.81 -1.69
C GLU A 58 20.37 7.07 -2.00
N ARG A 59 20.52 7.61 -3.22
CA ARG A 59 19.77 8.78 -3.69
C ARG A 59 18.25 8.55 -3.66
N VAL A 60 17.79 7.39 -4.12
CA VAL A 60 16.37 7.03 -4.07
C VAL A 60 15.88 6.89 -2.63
N SER A 61 16.71 6.33 -1.74
CA SER A 61 16.37 6.23 -0.32
C SER A 61 16.21 7.61 0.33
N GLU A 62 17.09 8.57 0.03
CA GLU A 62 16.95 9.96 0.49
C GLU A 62 15.68 10.62 -0.05
N GLN A 63 15.35 10.40 -1.32
CA GLN A 63 14.10 10.91 -1.90
C GLN A 63 12.87 10.33 -1.21
N ILE A 64 12.88 9.05 -0.86
CA ILE A 64 11.78 8.41 -0.13
C ILE A 64 11.65 8.99 1.28
N ASP A 65 12.76 9.16 1.99
CA ASP A 65 12.76 9.73 3.35
C ASP A 65 12.19 11.16 3.38
N ASN A 66 12.61 12.00 2.43
CA ASN A 66 12.09 13.36 2.31
C ASN A 66 10.58 13.39 2.00
N ASN A 67 10.12 12.55 1.06
CA ASN A 67 8.70 12.45 0.74
C ASN A 67 7.87 11.93 1.93
N LEU A 68 8.43 11.01 2.72
CA LEU A 68 7.77 10.48 3.90
C LEU A 68 7.58 11.60 4.94
N ARG A 69 8.63 12.35 5.23
CA ARG A 69 8.60 13.49 6.16
C ARG A 69 7.61 14.58 5.74
N GLU A 70 7.57 14.92 4.45
CA GLU A 70 6.60 15.89 3.93
C GLU A 70 5.16 15.37 4.11
N LYS A 71 4.91 14.09 3.83
CA LYS A 71 3.59 13.49 4.04
C LYS A 71 3.20 13.39 5.51
N GLU A 72 4.15 13.11 6.40
CA GLU A 72 3.92 13.13 7.84
C GLU A 72 3.49 14.52 8.32
N ALA A 73 4.19 15.57 7.89
CA ALA A 73 3.82 16.95 8.22
C ALA A 73 2.42 17.32 7.69
N LEU A 74 2.08 16.93 6.45
CA LEU A 74 0.74 17.15 5.90
C LEU A 74 -0.35 16.39 6.68
N LEU A 75 -0.05 15.20 7.19
CA LEU A 75 -0.98 14.44 8.02
C LEU A 75 -1.18 15.10 9.38
N GLU A 76 -0.12 15.64 9.99
CA GLU A 76 -0.20 16.42 11.22
C GLU A 76 -1.08 17.65 11.05
N ASP A 77 -0.84 18.45 10.00
CA ASP A 77 -1.68 19.61 9.66
C ASP A 77 -3.15 19.24 9.44
N LEU A 78 -3.41 18.07 8.82
CA LEU A 78 -4.76 17.60 8.58
C LEU A 78 -5.47 17.20 9.89
N VAL A 79 -4.76 16.59 10.83
CA VAL A 79 -5.27 16.25 12.16
C VAL A 79 -5.67 17.52 12.90
N ASP A 80 -4.80 18.53 12.93
CA ASP A 80 -5.09 19.82 13.55
C ASP A 80 -6.33 20.50 12.93
N LEU A 81 -6.48 20.42 11.61
CA LEU A 81 -7.63 20.98 10.91
C LEU A 81 -8.93 20.23 11.21
N ILE A 82 -8.86 18.90 11.36
CA ILE A 82 -9.98 18.06 11.78
C ILE A 82 -10.39 18.41 13.21
N ASP A 83 -9.45 18.50 14.14
CA ASP A 83 -9.73 18.87 15.52
C ASP A 83 -10.36 20.26 15.63
N ALA A 84 -9.86 21.23 14.85
CA ALA A 84 -10.47 22.55 14.76
C ALA A 84 -11.91 22.51 14.22
N LYS A 85 -12.20 21.65 13.24
CA LYS A 85 -13.56 21.45 12.71
C LYS A 85 -14.47 20.77 13.73
N ILE A 86 -13.99 19.74 14.44
CA ILE A 86 -14.74 19.04 15.48
C ILE A 86 -15.14 20.05 16.57
N ASN A 87 -14.18 20.81 17.09
CA ASN A 87 -14.43 21.82 18.11
C ASN A 87 -15.47 22.88 17.66
N ARG A 88 -15.43 23.31 16.39
CA ARG A 88 -16.44 24.22 15.84
C ARG A 88 -17.83 23.58 15.76
N LEU A 89 -17.91 22.33 15.34
CA LEU A 89 -19.17 21.61 15.26
C LEU A 89 -19.77 21.35 16.65
N GLU A 90 -18.95 21.03 17.64
CA GLU A 90 -19.38 20.90 19.04
C GLU A 90 -19.90 22.23 19.60
N ALA A 91 -19.20 23.34 19.33
CA ALA A 91 -19.66 24.68 19.72
C ALA A 91 -21.03 25.00 19.08
N ILE A 92 -21.21 24.70 17.80
CA ILE A 92 -22.49 24.89 17.10
C ILE A 92 -23.56 23.97 17.71
N SER A 93 -23.26 22.69 17.93
CA SER A 93 -24.15 21.71 18.56
C SER A 93 -24.62 22.14 19.95
N SER A 94 -23.77 22.80 20.73
CA SER A 94 -24.11 23.28 22.07
C SER A 94 -24.99 24.54 22.06
N SER A 95 -25.02 25.28 20.94
CA SER A 95 -25.77 26.53 20.77
C SER A 95 -27.13 26.37 20.06
N VAL A 96 -27.37 25.22 19.41
CA VAL A 96 -28.67 24.91 18.81
C VAL A 96 -29.53 24.22 19.87
N PRO A 97 -30.71 24.77 20.26
CA PRO A 97 -31.65 24.07 21.12
C PRO A 97 -31.97 22.73 20.44
N SER A 98 -31.68 21.61 21.11
CA SER A 98 -31.85 20.30 20.48
C SER A 98 -33.30 20.18 19.97
N GLU A 99 -33.47 19.75 18.73
CA GLU A 99 -34.78 19.59 18.09
C GLU A 99 -35.72 18.65 18.89
N LYS A 100 -35.15 17.79 19.75
CA LYS A 100 -35.86 16.97 20.73
C LYS A 100 -36.53 17.81 21.81
N ASP A 101 -35.90 18.88 22.26
CA ASP A 101 -36.42 19.73 23.33
C ASP A 101 -37.63 20.55 22.85
N LEU A 102 -37.57 21.09 21.63
CA LEU A 102 -38.70 21.80 21.02
C LEU A 102 -39.92 20.88 20.82
N LYS A 103 -39.73 19.66 20.32
CA LYS A 103 -40.82 18.68 20.17
C LYS A 103 -41.44 18.32 21.52
N SER A 104 -40.62 18.06 22.53
CA SER A 104 -41.08 17.78 23.89
C SER A 104 -41.84 18.95 24.52
N GLN A 105 -41.38 20.18 24.31
CA GLN A 105 -42.05 21.40 24.80
C GLN A 105 -43.40 21.64 24.10
N ILE A 106 -43.48 21.44 22.78
CA ILE A 106 -44.74 21.51 22.02
C ILE A 106 -45.76 20.51 22.56
N ILE A 107 -45.34 19.25 22.80
CA ILE A 107 -46.21 18.20 23.32
C ILE A 107 -46.70 18.53 24.74
N ALA A 108 -45.82 19.02 25.62
CA ALA A 108 -46.17 19.38 26.99
C ALA A 108 -47.20 20.52 27.03
N LEU A 109 -47.01 21.56 26.21
CA LEU A 109 -47.93 22.69 26.13
C LEU A 109 -49.28 22.28 25.51
N TYR A 110 -49.28 21.41 24.49
CA TYR A 110 -50.50 20.88 23.91
C TYR A 110 -51.30 20.03 24.91
N LYS A 111 -50.63 19.15 25.67
CA LYS A 111 -51.24 18.36 26.75
C LYS A 111 -51.80 19.22 27.88
N SER A 112 -51.22 20.41 28.11
CA SER A 112 -51.74 21.38 29.08
C SER A 112 -52.99 22.13 28.62
N GLY A 113 -53.49 21.86 27.40
CA GLY A 113 -54.72 22.44 26.87
C GLY A 113 -54.55 23.80 26.18
N LYS A 114 -53.30 24.25 25.93
CA LYS A 114 -53.03 25.49 25.21
C LYS A 114 -53.34 25.35 23.72
N ASN A 115 -53.79 26.44 23.11
CA ASN A 115 -54.13 26.45 21.69
C ASN A 115 -52.85 26.56 20.83
N VAL A 116 -52.87 26.02 19.61
CA VAL A 116 -51.74 25.99 18.66
C VAL A 116 -51.13 27.38 18.44
N SER A 117 -51.98 28.42 18.40
CA SER A 117 -51.55 29.82 18.25
C SER A 117 -50.81 30.36 19.47
N GLU A 118 -51.16 29.89 20.68
CA GLU A 118 -50.49 30.28 21.93
C GLU A 118 -49.16 29.55 22.09
N ILE A 119 -49.11 28.26 21.73
CA ILE A 119 -47.87 27.46 21.72
C ILE A 119 -46.84 28.07 20.76
N ALA A 120 -47.30 28.47 19.56
CA ALA A 120 -46.46 29.12 18.57
C ALA A 120 -45.88 30.45 19.07
N LYS A 121 -46.67 31.24 19.82
CA LYS A 121 -46.22 32.49 20.44
C LYS A 121 -45.25 32.25 21.59
N ASP A 122 -45.55 31.29 22.47
CA ASP A 122 -44.73 30.97 23.65
C ASP A 122 -43.36 30.41 23.27
N LEU A 123 -43.29 29.61 22.19
CA LEU A 123 -42.05 29.02 21.69
C LEU A 123 -41.39 29.83 20.57
N ASN A 124 -41.99 30.96 20.18
CA ASN A 124 -41.52 31.83 19.08
C ASN A 124 -41.26 31.07 17.76
N ILE A 125 -42.17 30.15 17.41
CA ILE A 125 -42.13 29.32 16.19
C ILE A 125 -43.39 29.55 15.35
N SER A 126 -43.37 29.09 14.09
CA SER A 126 -44.53 29.27 13.22
C SER A 126 -45.70 28.36 13.63
N VAL A 127 -46.94 28.85 13.46
CA VAL A 127 -48.16 28.05 13.69
C VAL A 127 -48.15 26.78 12.82
N THR A 128 -47.53 26.87 11.63
CA THR A 128 -47.38 25.76 10.69
C THR A 128 -46.47 24.66 11.24
N GLU A 129 -45.36 25.02 11.90
CA GLU A 129 -44.45 24.04 12.54
C GLU A 129 -45.12 23.31 13.69
N VAL A 130 -45.89 24.01 14.54
CA VAL A 130 -46.62 23.37 15.64
C VAL A 130 -47.63 22.35 15.10
N ASN A 131 -48.39 22.73 14.06
CA ASN A 131 -49.33 21.82 13.40
C ASN A 131 -48.63 20.61 12.75
N LEU A 132 -47.47 20.82 12.11
CA LEU A 132 -46.71 19.75 11.49
C LEU A 132 -46.23 18.73 12.53
N VAL A 133 -45.71 19.20 13.68
CA VAL A 133 -45.25 18.33 14.78
C VAL A 133 -46.41 17.53 15.37
N LEU A 134 -47.55 18.17 15.62
CA LEU A 134 -48.74 17.48 16.15
C LEU A 134 -49.29 16.45 15.16
N LYS A 135 -49.31 16.79 13.87
CA LYS A 135 -49.76 15.90 12.80
C LYS A 135 -48.91 14.63 12.71
N LEU A 136 -47.58 14.78 12.72
CA LEU A 136 -46.64 13.64 12.66
C LEU A 136 -46.72 12.71 13.89
N LEU A 137 -47.21 13.19 15.03
CA LEU A 137 -47.29 12.42 16.28
C LEU A 137 -48.64 11.75 16.53
N TYR A 138 -49.75 12.33 16.03
CA TYR A 138 -51.12 11.84 16.25
C TYR A 138 -51.77 11.21 15.00
N GLU A 139 -51.16 11.30 13.81
CA GLU A 139 -51.61 10.57 12.60
C GLU A 139 -50.86 9.24 12.34
N ASN A 140 -50.21 8.66 13.35
CA ASN A 140 -49.88 7.22 13.40
C ASN A 140 -50.81 6.51 14.39
#